data_AF-A0A3M1HSE3-F1
#
_entry.id   AF-A0A3M1HSE3-F1
#
_cell.length_a   1.000
_cell.length_b   1.000
_cell.length_c   1.000
_cell.angle_alpha   90.00
_cell.angle_beta   90.00
_cell.angle_gamma   90.00
#
_symmetry.space_group_name_H-M   'P 1'
#
loop_
_entity.id
_entity.type
_entity.pdbx_description
1 polymer ?
#
loop_
_entity_poly.entity_id
_entity_poly.type
_entity_poly.pdbx_seq_one_letter_code
_entity_poly.pdbx_strand_id
1 'polypeptide(L)'
;MNARALQAAERSTLAALFAGVAALALSPFVSPASWFVAALAVGARALVGPRLGVGEYAASMLGWLAFAVGLVRLATGTGWVVVFAEFLLWLAAAVALEEACLRNWLHRLIAGGFLVFASTVLTDSVLLAVPLVLWIAAMTRAMIVLDQIASLGEALPTPRLSRRAAALAVAAVLVFVALPRFGARGPLQPVQPMRHVSGFSDRVGLDA
;
A
#
# COMPACT_ATOMS: atom_id res chain seq x y z
N MET A 1 22.04 20.36 2.68
CA MET A 1 20.96 19.84 1.80
C MET A 1 19.87 20.90 1.64
N ASN A 2 19.36 21.13 0.43
CA ASN A 2 18.34 22.14 0.18
C ASN A 2 17.00 21.74 0.84
N ALA A 3 16.49 22.56 1.78
CA ALA A 3 15.25 22.30 2.52
C ALA A 3 14.04 22.06 1.60
N ARG A 4 14.02 22.68 0.42
CA ARG A 4 12.96 22.48 -0.58
C ARG A 4 13.00 21.09 -1.21
N ALA A 5 14.19 20.57 -1.50
CA ALA A 5 14.37 19.22 -2.07
C ALA A 5 13.95 18.15 -1.05
N LEU A 6 14.33 18.33 0.21
CA LEU A 6 13.91 17.49 1.33
C LEU A 6 12.38 17.40 1.47
N GLN A 7 11.72 18.55 1.43
CA GLN A 7 10.27 18.62 1.53
C GLN A 7 9.57 18.00 0.30
N ALA A 8 10.16 18.14 -0.88
CA ALA A 8 9.66 17.51 -2.10
C ALA A 8 9.77 15.98 -2.03
N ALA A 9 10.87 15.44 -1.49
CA ALA A 9 11.04 14.00 -1.27
C ALA A 9 10.01 13.46 -0.30
N GLU A 10 9.81 14.16 0.82
CA GLU A 10 8.81 13.78 1.82
C GLU A 10 7.40 13.75 1.22
N ARG A 11 6.98 14.81 0.50
CA ARG A 11 5.64 14.85 -0.11
C ARG A 11 5.43 13.81 -1.19
N SER A 12 6.43 13.59 -2.05
CA SER A 12 6.32 12.62 -3.15
C SER A 12 6.24 11.17 -2.64
N THR A 13 7.03 10.84 -1.62
CA THR A 13 7.00 9.51 -0.98
C THR A 13 5.69 9.26 -0.21
N LEU A 14 5.17 10.28 0.47
CA LEU A 14 3.85 10.22 1.12
C LEU A 14 2.71 10.09 0.11
N ALA A 15 2.80 10.75 -1.04
CA ALA A 15 1.80 10.62 -2.10
C ALA A 15 1.75 9.19 -2.67
N ALA A 16 2.91 8.55 -2.84
CA ALA A 16 2.97 7.15 -3.25
C ALA A 16 2.36 6.24 -2.17
N LEU A 17 2.70 6.45 -0.89
CA LEU A 17 2.10 5.69 0.20
C LEU A 17 0.57 5.87 0.27
N PHE A 18 0.08 7.10 0.11
CA PHE A 18 -1.36 7.40 0.11
C PHE A 18 -2.11 6.68 -1.01
N ALA A 19 -1.52 6.63 -2.20
CA ALA A 19 -2.09 5.88 -3.31
C ALA A 19 -2.16 4.37 -3.01
N GLY A 20 -1.16 3.81 -2.30
CA GLY A 20 -1.21 2.44 -1.79
C GLY A 20 -2.32 2.23 -0.76
N VAL A 21 -2.48 3.16 0.20
CA VAL A 21 -3.58 3.10 1.18
C VAL A 21 -4.94 3.14 0.48
N ALA A 22 -5.11 4.03 -0.50
CA ALA A 22 -6.32 4.11 -1.30
C ALA A 22 -6.57 2.83 -2.11
N ALA A 23 -5.52 2.20 -2.65
CA ALA A 23 -5.64 0.91 -3.34
C ALA A 23 -6.16 -0.18 -2.41
N LEU A 24 -5.56 -0.32 -1.22
CA LEU A 24 -5.96 -1.34 -0.26
C LEU A 24 -7.32 -1.04 0.39
N ALA A 25 -7.73 0.22 0.50
CA ALA A 25 -9.06 0.62 0.98
C ALA A 25 -10.21 0.12 0.09
N LEU A 26 -9.93 -0.22 -1.18
CA LEU A 26 -10.90 -0.85 -2.08
C LEU A 26 -11.10 -2.34 -1.79
N SER A 27 -10.28 -2.93 -0.93
CA SER A 27 -10.35 -4.33 -0.54
C SER A 27 -11.48 -4.59 0.46
N PRO A 28 -12.28 -5.66 0.28
CA PRO A 28 -13.30 -6.05 1.25
C PRO A 28 -12.69 -6.62 2.55
N PHE A 29 -11.37 -6.86 2.58
CA PHE A 29 -10.67 -7.46 3.71
C PHE A 29 -10.12 -6.45 4.72
N VAL A 30 -10.37 -5.15 4.54
CA VAL A 30 -9.95 -4.11 5.48
C VAL A 30 -11.16 -3.37 6.04
N SER A 31 -11.10 -3.04 7.33
CA SER A 31 -12.16 -2.29 7.99
C SER A 31 -12.10 -0.80 7.62
N PRO A 32 -13.24 -0.09 7.55
CA PRO A 32 -13.26 1.36 7.34
C PRO A 32 -12.41 2.15 8.33
N ALA A 33 -12.39 1.71 9.60
CA ALA A 33 -11.57 2.33 10.63
C ALA A 33 -10.07 2.21 10.32
N SER A 34 -9.59 1.02 9.92
CA SER A 34 -8.17 0.78 9.68
C SER A 34 -7.61 1.64 8.54
N TRP A 35 -8.30 1.71 7.39
CA TRP A 35 -7.80 2.49 6.26
C TRP A 35 -7.97 3.99 6.51
N PHE A 36 -9.01 4.41 7.24
CA PHE A 36 -9.20 5.82 7.61
C PHE A 36 -8.08 6.31 8.52
N VAL A 37 -7.65 5.52 9.51
CA VAL A 37 -6.50 5.84 10.37
C VAL A 37 -5.22 5.99 9.55
N ALA A 38 -4.95 5.05 8.63
CA ALA A 38 -3.78 5.13 7.76
C ALA A 38 -3.83 6.37 6.84
N ALA A 39 -4.99 6.65 6.24
CA ALA A 39 -5.19 7.82 5.39
C ALA A 39 -5.02 9.13 6.17
N LEU A 40 -5.53 9.20 7.40
CA LEU A 40 -5.33 10.35 8.29
C LEU A 40 -3.86 10.53 8.66
N ALA A 41 -3.15 9.46 9.01
CA ALA A 41 -1.73 9.54 9.35
C ALA A 41 -0.89 10.11 8.18
N VAL A 42 -1.10 9.56 6.98
CA VAL A 42 -0.41 10.01 5.75
C VAL A 42 -0.82 11.44 5.37
N GLY A 43 -2.12 11.75 5.41
CA GLY A 43 -2.66 13.07 5.07
C GLY A 43 -2.21 14.16 6.03
N ALA A 44 -2.30 13.90 7.35
CA ALA A 44 -1.81 14.80 8.38
C ALA A 44 -0.30 15.06 8.22
N ARG A 45 0.49 14.00 7.98
CA ARG A 45 1.93 14.13 7.71
C ARG A 45 2.20 14.98 6.46
N ALA A 46 1.44 14.78 5.39
CA ALA A 46 1.63 15.55 4.15
C ALA A 46 1.26 17.04 4.31
N LEU A 47 0.26 17.35 5.14
CA LEU A 47 -0.22 18.72 5.39
C LEU A 47 0.63 19.48 6.40
N VAL A 48 0.92 18.87 7.55
CA VAL A 48 1.65 19.52 8.67
C VAL A 48 3.17 19.41 8.50
N GLY A 49 3.63 18.38 7.78
CA GLY A 49 5.04 18.17 7.47
C GLY A 49 5.83 17.59 8.66
N PRO A 50 7.14 17.90 8.76
CA PRO A 50 8.07 17.23 9.67
C PRO A 50 7.71 17.23 11.15
N ARG A 51 6.90 18.21 11.60
CA ARG A 51 6.53 18.41 13.01
C ARG A 51 5.73 17.27 13.62
N LEU A 52 5.03 16.47 12.80
CA LEU A 52 4.30 15.28 13.26
C LEU A 52 5.20 14.03 13.33
N GLY A 53 6.53 14.23 13.27
CA GLY A 53 7.48 13.14 13.09
C GLY A 53 7.70 12.48 14.42
N VAL A 54 7.62 11.16 14.43
CA VAL A 54 8.02 10.38 15.60
C VAL A 54 9.31 9.65 15.30
N GLY A 55 10.16 9.50 16.31
CA GLY A 55 11.39 8.74 16.18
C GLY A 55 11.13 7.29 15.78
N GLU A 56 12.16 6.66 15.21
CA GLU A 56 12.12 5.27 14.72
C GLU A 56 11.56 4.29 15.75
N TYR A 57 11.96 4.41 17.02
CA TYR A 57 11.45 3.55 18.09
C TYR A 57 9.94 3.67 18.29
N ALA A 58 9.40 4.89 18.29
CA ALA A 58 7.97 5.12 18.46
C ALA A 58 7.16 4.60 17.27
N ALA A 59 7.64 4.81 16.04
CA ALA A 59 7.04 4.23 14.84
C ALA A 59 7.09 2.69 14.85
N SER A 60 8.22 2.11 15.26
CA SER A 60 8.38 0.66 15.40
C SER A 60 7.41 0.06 16.42
N MET A 61 7.20 0.74 17.56
CA MET A 61 6.23 0.32 18.56
C MET A 61 4.79 0.26 18.02
N LEU A 62 4.41 1.16 17.10
CA LEU A 62 3.11 1.06 16.41
C LEU A 62 3.02 -0.22 15.57
N GLY A 63 4.10 -0.58 14.86
CA GLY A 63 4.17 -1.82 14.09
C GLY A 63 4.07 -3.07 14.98
N TRP A 64 4.81 -3.11 16.09
CA TRP A 64 4.76 -4.20 17.06
C TRP A 64 3.39 -4.33 17.73
N LEU A 65 2.76 -3.21 18.09
CA LEU A 65 1.41 -3.20 18.65
C LEU A 65 0.41 -3.78 17.64
N ALA A 66 0.47 -3.35 16.39
CA ALA A 66 -0.40 -3.86 15.33
C ALA A 66 -0.18 -5.37 15.09
N PHE A 67 1.07 -5.83 15.13
CA PHE A 67 1.40 -7.24 15.05
C PHE A 67 0.79 -8.05 16.22
N ALA A 68 0.95 -7.58 17.46
CA ALA A 68 0.39 -8.23 18.65
C ALA A 68 -1.15 -8.29 18.61
N VAL A 69 -1.81 -7.18 18.23
CA VAL A 69 -3.26 -7.14 18.02
C VAL A 69 -3.68 -8.13 16.93
N GLY A 70 -2.88 -8.25 15.86
CA GLY A 70 -3.08 -9.23 14.81
C GLY A 70 -3.04 -10.67 15.34
N LEU A 71 -2.05 -11.01 16.17
CA LEU A 71 -1.95 -12.34 16.78
C LEU A 71 -3.17 -12.68 17.66
N VAL A 72 -3.63 -11.72 18.46
CA VAL A 72 -4.85 -11.89 19.26
C VAL A 72 -6.05 -12.16 18.36
N ARG A 73 -6.21 -11.38 17.29
CA ARG A 73 -7.32 -11.56 16.34
C ARG A 73 -7.28 -12.88 15.59
N LEU A 74 -6.09 -13.36 15.24
CA LEU A 74 -5.92 -14.71 14.69
C LEU A 74 -6.36 -15.77 15.70
N ALA A 75 -5.94 -15.64 16.96
CA ALA A 75 -6.31 -16.57 18.03
C ALA A 75 -7.83 -16.57 18.31
N THR A 76 -8.52 -15.45 18.11
CA THR A 76 -9.98 -15.35 18.24
C THR A 76 -10.74 -15.76 16.96
N GLY A 77 -10.06 -16.35 15.97
CA GLY A 77 -10.69 -16.90 14.77
C GLY A 77 -10.86 -15.93 13.58
N THR A 78 -10.23 -14.75 13.62
CA THR A 78 -10.23 -13.85 12.45
C THR A 78 -9.40 -14.46 11.33
N GLY A 79 -9.91 -14.44 10.09
CA GLY A 79 -9.19 -14.96 8.93
C GLY A 79 -7.85 -14.25 8.70
N TRP A 80 -6.82 -15.03 8.33
CA TRP A 80 -5.44 -14.52 8.19
C TRP A 80 -5.34 -13.34 7.22
N VAL A 81 -6.10 -13.41 6.11
CA VAL A 81 -6.10 -12.38 5.06
C VAL A 81 -6.54 -11.03 5.61
N VAL A 82 -7.56 -11.01 6.49
CA VAL A 82 -8.08 -9.78 7.11
C VAL A 82 -7.04 -9.21 8.06
N VAL A 83 -6.46 -10.05 8.93
CA VAL A 83 -5.42 -9.63 9.87
C VAL A 83 -4.21 -9.06 9.15
N PHE A 84 -3.76 -9.73 8.09
CA PHE A 84 -2.61 -9.30 7.31
C PHE A 84 -2.89 -7.98 6.56
N ALA A 85 -4.04 -7.86 5.90
CA ALA A 85 -4.40 -6.64 5.18
C ALA A 85 -4.51 -5.43 6.13
N GLU A 86 -5.11 -5.60 7.31
CA GLU A 86 -5.15 -4.55 8.32
C GLU A 86 -3.77 -4.24 8.90
N PHE A 87 -2.93 -5.25 9.14
CA PHE A 87 -1.55 -5.04 9.58
C PHE A 87 -0.76 -4.17 8.60
N LEU A 88 -0.93 -4.38 7.29
CA LEU A 88 -0.29 -3.53 6.27
C LEU A 88 -0.71 -2.06 6.37
N LEU A 89 -1.98 -1.78 6.69
CA LEU A 89 -2.46 -0.39 6.90
C LEU A 89 -1.86 0.24 8.15
N TRP A 90 -1.72 -0.54 9.23
CA TRP A 90 -1.03 -0.08 10.44
C TRP A 90 0.45 0.18 10.19
N LEU A 91 1.12 -0.69 9.43
CA LEU A 91 2.49 -0.49 9.01
C LEU A 91 2.63 0.78 8.15
N ALA A 92 1.68 1.02 7.24
CA ALA A 92 1.62 2.25 6.44
C ALA A 92 1.50 3.49 7.34
N ALA A 93 0.64 3.45 8.36
CA ALA A 93 0.51 4.55 9.32
C ALA A 93 1.81 4.79 10.10
N ALA A 94 2.47 3.73 10.57
CA ALA A 94 3.74 3.81 11.29
C ALA A 94 4.84 4.46 10.45
N VAL A 95 5.03 3.99 9.22
CA VAL A 95 6.05 4.49 8.28
C VAL A 95 5.73 5.91 7.78
N ALA A 96 4.45 6.29 7.74
CA ALA A 96 4.04 7.67 7.47
C ALA A 96 4.48 8.63 8.58
N LEU A 97 4.33 8.22 9.84
CA LEU A 97 4.64 9.03 11.01
C LEU A 97 6.13 9.02 11.38
N GLU A 98 6.88 7.99 11.01
CA GLU A 98 8.33 7.93 11.21
C GLU A 98 9.01 9.18 10.62
N GLU A 99 10.01 9.68 11.34
CA GLU A 99 10.84 10.82 10.91
C GLU A 99 11.37 10.67 9.48
N ALA A 100 11.48 11.80 8.78
CA ALA A 100 11.91 11.83 7.39
C ALA A 100 13.41 11.64 7.29
N CYS A 101 13.81 10.47 6.77
CA CYS A 101 15.18 10.14 6.42
C CYS A 101 15.20 9.31 5.14
N LEU A 102 16.37 9.13 4.52
CA LEU A 102 16.51 8.36 3.28
C LEU A 102 15.94 6.95 3.39
N ARG A 103 16.21 6.28 4.52
CA ARG A 103 15.69 4.95 4.83
C ARG A 103 14.16 4.95 4.88
N ASN A 104 13.57 5.87 5.62
CA ASN A 104 12.12 5.94 5.75
C ASN A 104 11.43 6.32 4.43
N TRP A 105 12.02 7.19 3.62
CA TRP A 105 11.51 7.47 2.27
C TRP A 105 11.44 6.21 1.43
N LEU A 106 12.46 5.35 1.49
CA LEU A 106 12.44 4.04 0.83
C LEU A 106 11.36 3.13 1.43
N HIS A 107 11.23 3.08 2.76
CA HIS A 107 10.17 2.31 3.44
C HIS A 107 8.78 2.72 2.97
N ARG A 108 8.49 4.02 2.82
CA ARG A 108 7.20 4.54 2.33
C ARG A 108 6.89 4.06 0.92
N LEU A 109 7.88 4.06 0.03
CA LEU A 109 7.72 3.60 -1.35
C LEU A 109 7.49 2.09 -1.42
N ILE A 110 8.27 1.32 -0.65
CA ILE A 110 8.13 -0.14 -0.54
C ILE A 110 6.77 -0.49 0.06
N ALA A 111 6.38 0.12 1.18
CA ALA A 111 5.09 -0.09 1.82
C ALA A 111 3.93 0.26 0.88
N GLY A 112 3.99 1.41 0.20
CA GLY A 112 3.01 1.78 -0.82
C GLY A 112 2.90 0.74 -1.93
N GLY A 113 4.03 0.22 -2.41
CA GLY A 113 4.07 -0.87 -3.38
C GLY A 113 3.41 -2.15 -2.86
N PHE A 114 3.72 -2.57 -1.64
CA PHE A 114 3.09 -3.73 -1.01
C PHE A 114 1.57 -3.58 -0.88
N LEU A 115 1.07 -2.40 -0.51
CA LEU A 115 -0.36 -2.14 -0.43
C LEU A 115 -1.04 -2.28 -1.81
N VAL A 116 -0.42 -1.72 -2.87
CA VAL A 116 -0.91 -1.90 -4.24
C VAL A 116 -0.89 -3.37 -4.63
N PHE A 117 0.23 -4.08 -4.44
CA PHE A 117 0.29 -5.51 -4.77
C PHE A 117 -0.73 -6.34 -3.99
N ALA A 118 -0.86 -6.11 -2.68
CA ALA A 118 -1.87 -6.77 -1.85
C ALA A 118 -3.27 -6.51 -2.42
N SER A 119 -3.61 -5.25 -2.72
CA SER A 119 -4.91 -4.90 -3.29
C SER A 119 -5.17 -5.57 -4.65
N THR A 120 -4.16 -5.73 -5.51
CA THR A 120 -4.33 -6.44 -6.80
C THR A 120 -4.67 -7.92 -6.64
N VAL A 121 -4.28 -8.53 -5.52
CA VAL A 121 -4.58 -9.93 -5.18
C VAL A 121 -5.90 -10.04 -4.43
N LEU A 122 -6.22 -9.05 -3.60
CA LEU A 122 -7.35 -9.06 -2.68
C LEU A 122 -8.62 -8.41 -3.24
N THR A 123 -8.57 -7.80 -4.42
CA THR A 123 -9.66 -7.01 -4.98
C THR A 123 -9.83 -7.25 -6.48
N ASP A 124 -11.06 -7.56 -6.88
CA ASP A 124 -11.47 -7.72 -8.27
C ASP A 124 -12.15 -6.45 -8.83
N SER A 125 -11.73 -5.26 -8.36
CA SER A 125 -12.35 -3.98 -8.72
C SER A 125 -11.56 -3.26 -9.81
N VAL A 126 -12.24 -2.89 -10.89
CA VAL A 126 -11.68 -2.01 -11.94
C VAL A 126 -11.29 -0.64 -11.40
N LEU A 127 -11.89 -0.22 -10.28
CA LEU A 127 -11.54 1.05 -9.60
C LEU A 127 -10.10 1.05 -9.10
N LEU A 128 -9.45 -0.12 -8.96
CA LEU A 128 -8.05 -0.24 -8.60
C LEU A 128 -7.09 0.40 -9.61
N ALA A 129 -7.53 0.56 -10.87
CA ALA A 129 -6.74 1.25 -11.89
C ALA A 129 -6.39 2.68 -11.48
N VAL A 130 -7.30 3.39 -10.79
CA VAL A 130 -7.08 4.78 -10.37
C VAL A 130 -5.93 4.90 -9.36
N PRO A 131 -5.97 4.27 -8.17
CA PRO A 131 -4.87 4.35 -7.22
C PRO A 131 -3.59 3.71 -7.76
N LEU A 132 -3.65 2.72 -8.66
CA LEU A 132 -2.47 2.18 -9.33
C LEU A 132 -1.76 3.26 -10.19
N VAL A 133 -2.50 4.01 -11.02
CA VAL A 133 -1.92 5.09 -11.83
C VAL A 133 -1.34 6.19 -10.96
N LEU A 134 -2.08 6.58 -9.90
CA LEU A 134 -1.62 7.58 -8.95
C LEU A 134 -0.33 7.11 -8.25
N TRP A 135 -0.25 5.83 -7.89
CA TRP A 135 0.94 5.24 -7.30
C TRP A 135 2.12 5.26 -8.27
N ILE A 136 1.95 4.82 -9.53
CA ILE A 136 3.02 4.86 -10.55
C ILE A 136 3.53 6.29 -10.75
N ALA A 137 2.61 7.26 -10.87
CA ALA A 137 2.97 8.66 -11.05
C ALA A 137 3.73 9.23 -9.85
N ALA A 138 3.26 8.95 -8.63
CA ALA A 138 3.88 9.43 -7.40
C ALA A 138 5.24 8.75 -7.14
N MET A 139 5.33 7.44 -7.36
CA MET A 139 6.56 6.65 -7.28
C MET A 139 7.62 7.19 -8.24
N THR A 140 7.25 7.41 -9.51
CA THR A 140 8.17 7.97 -10.51
C THR A 140 8.68 9.34 -10.08
N ARG A 141 7.80 10.22 -9.59
CA ARG A 141 8.20 11.52 -9.04
C ARG A 141 9.13 11.40 -7.84
N ALA A 142 8.83 10.49 -6.91
CA ALA A 142 9.67 10.26 -5.74
C ALA A 142 11.07 9.78 -6.13
N MET A 143 11.18 8.85 -7.08
CA MET A 143 12.47 8.39 -7.58
C MET A 143 13.29 9.51 -8.23
N ILE A 144 12.67 10.37 -9.04
CA ILE A 144 13.35 11.54 -9.62
C ILE A 144 13.89 12.47 -8.53
N VAL A 145 13.09 12.75 -7.49
CA VAL A 145 13.50 13.66 -6.42
C VAL A 145 14.59 13.04 -5.54
N LEU A 146 14.49 11.75 -5.25
CA LEU A 146 15.50 11.03 -4.46
C LEU A 146 16.82 10.90 -5.21
N ASP A 147 16.77 10.64 -6.52
CA ASP A 147 17.95 10.66 -7.40
C ASP A 147 18.61 12.04 -7.40
N GLN A 148 17.84 13.13 -7.52
CA GLN A 148 18.37 14.50 -7.41
C GLN A 148 19.03 14.81 -6.06
N ILE A 149 18.52 14.24 -4.97
CA ILE A 149 19.11 14.40 -3.64
C ILE A 149 20.41 13.59 -3.54
N ALA A 150 20.43 12.37 -4.09
CA ALA A 150 21.64 11.54 -4.15
C ALA A 150 22.71 12.14 -5.08
N SER A 151 22.27 12.79 -6.16
CA SER A 151 23.10 13.42 -7.20
C SER A 151 23.69 14.79 -6.79
N LEU A 152 23.52 15.21 -5.54
CA LEU A 152 24.25 16.35 -4.98
C LEU A 152 25.77 16.08 -4.85
N GLY A 153 26.25 14.90 -5.27
CA GLY A 153 27.66 14.58 -5.54
C GLY A 153 28.06 14.59 -7.02
N GLU A 154 27.19 14.21 -7.96
CA GLU A 154 27.35 14.41 -9.41
C GLU A 154 25.96 14.44 -10.04
N ALA A 155 25.64 15.49 -10.81
CA ALA A 155 24.31 15.70 -11.34
C ALA A 155 23.95 14.68 -12.43
N LEU A 156 23.06 13.73 -12.12
CA LEU A 156 22.39 12.92 -13.14
C LEU A 156 21.22 13.72 -13.75
N PRO A 157 20.97 13.57 -15.06
CA PRO A 157 19.95 14.33 -15.75
C PRO A 157 18.56 14.01 -15.20
N THR A 158 17.87 15.04 -14.69
CA THR A 158 16.53 14.93 -14.12
C THR A 158 15.55 14.37 -15.17
N PRO A 159 15.01 13.15 -15.01
CA PRO A 159 14.02 12.66 -15.96
C PRO A 159 12.73 13.45 -15.75
N ARG A 160 12.30 14.22 -16.74
CA ARG A 160 10.90 14.68 -16.82
C ARG A 160 10.02 13.44 -16.98
N LEU A 161 8.80 13.44 -16.42
CA LEU A 161 7.83 12.36 -16.65
C LEU A 161 7.68 12.17 -18.17
N SER A 162 8.36 11.16 -18.70
CA SER A 162 8.52 11.04 -20.13
C SER A 162 7.22 10.51 -20.71
N ARG A 163 6.96 10.82 -21.99
CA ARG A 163 5.85 10.18 -22.72
C ARG A 163 5.89 8.65 -22.61
N ARG A 164 7.08 8.06 -22.44
CA ARG A 164 7.28 6.63 -22.18
C ARG A 164 6.80 6.18 -20.80
N ALA A 165 7.07 6.94 -19.74
CA ALA A 165 6.55 6.65 -18.40
C ALA A 165 5.02 6.77 -18.35
N ALA A 166 4.46 7.77 -19.02
CA ALA A 166 3.01 7.90 -19.18
C ALA A 166 2.42 6.74 -19.99
N ALA A 167 3.05 6.35 -21.11
CA ALA A 167 2.63 5.21 -21.91
C ALA A 167 2.72 3.88 -21.14
N LEU A 168 3.76 3.68 -20.32
CA LEU A 168 3.90 2.53 -19.44
C LEU A 168 2.80 2.49 -18.37
N ALA A 169 2.43 3.64 -17.78
CA ALA A 169 1.32 3.72 -16.84
C ALA A 169 -0.02 3.36 -17.52
N VAL A 170 -0.26 3.88 -18.73
CA VAL A 170 -1.45 3.51 -19.53
C VAL A 170 -1.43 2.03 -19.90
N ALA A 171 -0.29 1.50 -20.35
CA ALA A 171 -0.14 0.09 -20.66
C ALA A 171 -0.38 -0.80 -19.43
N ALA A 172 0.11 -0.40 -18.25
CA ALA A 172 -0.14 -1.11 -17.00
C ALA A 172 -1.64 -1.16 -16.67
N VAL A 173 -2.37 -0.05 -16.86
CA VAL A 173 -3.84 -0.03 -16.70
C VAL A 173 -4.52 -0.93 -17.71
N LEU A 174 -4.16 -0.84 -18.99
CA LEU A 174 -4.77 -1.64 -20.05
C LEU A 174 -4.54 -3.13 -19.82
N VAL A 175 -3.32 -3.53 -19.44
CA VAL A 175 -2.99 -4.92 -19.07
C VAL A 175 -3.75 -5.35 -17.83
N PHE A 176 -3.84 -4.49 -16.81
CA PHE A 176 -4.60 -4.76 -15.59
C PHE A 176 -6.08 -5.03 -15.90
N VAL A 177 -6.72 -4.17 -16.70
CA VAL A 177 -8.13 -4.31 -17.12
C VAL A 177 -8.32 -5.53 -18.05
N ALA A 178 -7.36 -5.81 -18.93
CA ALA A 178 -7.44 -6.91 -19.90
C ALA A 178 -7.14 -8.30 -19.29
N LEU A 179 -6.52 -8.37 -18.11
CA LEU A 179 -6.28 -9.64 -17.42
C LEU A 179 -7.63 -10.31 -17.09
N PRO A 180 -7.80 -11.63 -17.34
CA PRO A 180 -9.06 -12.36 -17.25
C PRO A 180 -9.54 -12.59 -15.79
N ARG A 181 -9.13 -11.75 -14.85
CA ARG A 181 -9.66 -11.70 -13.47
C ARG A 181 -11.07 -11.09 -13.46
N PHE A 182 -11.39 -10.20 -14.40
CA PHE A 182 -12.73 -9.63 -14.60
C PHE A 182 -13.65 -10.53 -15.43
N GLY A 183 -13.64 -11.84 -15.16
CA GLY A 183 -14.73 -12.69 -15.64
C GLY A 183 -16.04 -12.20 -15.00
N ALA A 184 -17.08 -11.97 -15.80
CA ALA A 184 -18.42 -11.66 -15.32
C ALA A 184 -18.95 -12.80 -14.44
N ARG A 185 -18.54 -12.82 -13.17
CA ARG A 185 -19.02 -13.76 -12.16
C ARG A 185 -20.20 -13.08 -11.48
N GLY A 186 -21.29 -13.82 -11.36
CA GLY A 186 -22.54 -13.38 -10.74
C GLY A 186 -22.36 -12.86 -9.30
N PRO A 187 -23.46 -12.42 -8.66
CA PRO A 187 -23.40 -11.76 -7.36
C PRO A 187 -22.52 -12.52 -6.36
N LEU A 188 -21.60 -11.77 -5.74
CA LEU A 188 -20.62 -12.25 -4.76
C LEU A 188 -21.33 -13.08 -3.69
N GLN A 189 -21.14 -14.40 -3.72
CA GLN A 189 -21.50 -15.24 -2.59
C GLN A 189 -20.47 -14.98 -1.47
N PRO A 190 -20.90 -14.84 -0.20
CA PRO A 190 -20.02 -14.59 0.95
C PRO A 190 -19.09 -15.77 1.29
N VAL A 191 -19.10 -16.81 0.46
CA VAL A 191 -18.29 -18.02 0.59
C VAL A 191 -17.38 -18.05 -0.63
N GLN A 192 -16.06 -17.97 -0.41
CA GLN A 192 -15.13 -18.34 -1.47
C GLN A 192 -15.50 -19.76 -1.92
N PRO A 193 -15.75 -20.01 -3.22
CA PRO A 193 -15.82 -21.38 -3.67
C PRO A 193 -14.41 -21.93 -3.50
N MET A 194 -14.19 -22.71 -2.44
CA MET A 194 -13.07 -23.63 -2.42
C MET A 194 -13.18 -24.39 -3.74
N ARG A 195 -12.21 -24.20 -4.64
CA ARG A 195 -12.04 -25.18 -5.69
C ARG A 195 -11.80 -26.47 -4.92
N HIS A 196 -12.78 -27.37 -4.95
CA HIS A 196 -12.59 -28.77 -4.65
C HIS A 196 -11.55 -29.26 -5.66
N VAL A 197 -10.27 -29.07 -5.34
CA VAL A 197 -9.22 -29.91 -5.89
C VAL A 197 -9.50 -31.25 -5.25
N SER A 198 -10.21 -32.10 -5.98
CA SER A 198 -10.46 -33.48 -5.60
C SER A 198 -9.13 -34.11 -5.23
N GLY A 199 -8.95 -34.41 -3.94
CA GLY A 199 -7.71 -35.00 -3.45
C GLY A 199 -7.73 -35.31 -1.95
N PHE A 200 -8.42 -34.51 -1.13
CA PHE A 200 -8.62 -34.81 0.29
C PHE A 200 -10.07 -34.54 0.69
N SER A 201 -10.77 -35.63 1.00
CA SER A 201 -12.10 -35.65 1.58
C SER A 201 -11.95 -35.70 3.10
N ASP A 202 -11.99 -34.55 3.75
CA ASP A 202 -12.23 -34.49 5.19
C ASP A 202 -13.63 -33.92 5.45
N ARG A 203 -14.64 -34.63 4.93
CA ARG A 203 -15.95 -34.67 5.60
C ARG A 203 -15.75 -35.47 6.88
N VAL A 204 -15.41 -34.80 7.97
CA VAL A 204 -15.73 -35.33 9.29
C VAL A 204 -17.24 -35.20 9.44
N GLY A 205 -17.95 -36.29 9.15
CA GLY A 205 -19.36 -36.42 9.53
C GLY A 205 -19.43 -36.44 11.05
N LEU A 206 -20.04 -35.41 11.63
CA LEU A 206 -20.59 -35.50 12.97
C LEU A 206 -22.06 -35.89 12.81
N ASP A 207 -22.27 -37.17 12.56
CA ASP A 207 -23.58 -37.80 12.72
C ASP A 207 -23.66 -38.37 14.15
N ALA A 208 -24.63 -37.85 14.91
CA ALA A 208 -25.15 -38.28 16.21
C ALA A 208 -24.24 -38.17 17.46
#